data_AF-A0A2N3Y9K3-F1
#
_entry.id   AF-A0A2N3Y9K3-F1
#
_cell.length_a   1.000
_cell.length_b   1.000
_cell.length_c   1.000
_cell.angle_alpha   90.00
_cell.angle_beta   90.00
_cell.angle_gamma   90.00
#
_symmetry.space_group_name_H-M   'P 1'
#
loop_
_entity.id
_entity.type
_entity.pdbx_description
1 polymer ?
#
loop_
_entity_poly.entity_id
_entity_poly.type
_entity_poly.pdbx_seq_one_letter_code
_entity_poly.pdbx_strand_id
1 'polypeptide(L)'
;MAVKIKLARIGKIREPHYRIVVADARTRRNGRAIETIGQYHPKQNPSGIIVNSERAQYWLGVGAQPTEPVQNILEITGDWQKFKGLPGAEGRLKVAEPKPSKQELFEAALAAAGEEPTTEATTPKKKGAKKAEDKAEDKAEEQKSEEGQA
;
A
#
# COMPACT_ATOMS: atom_id res chain seq x y z
N MET A 1 22.38 18.16 -17.14
CA MET A 1 20.95 18.21 -16.80
C MET A 1 20.33 16.96 -17.40
N ALA A 2 20.07 15.93 -16.60
CA ALA A 2 19.56 14.65 -17.10
C ALA A 2 18.47 14.13 -16.17
N VAL A 3 17.34 13.73 -16.74
CA VAL A 3 16.26 13.07 -16.01
C VAL A 3 16.62 11.60 -15.88
N LYS A 4 16.57 11.08 -14.65
CA LYS A 4 16.84 9.67 -14.35
C LYS A 4 15.63 9.02 -13.72
N ILE A 5 15.46 7.73 -14.03
CA ILE A 5 14.53 6.87 -13.31
C ILE A 5 15.32 6.18 -12.20
N LYS A 6 14.98 6.46 -10.94
CA LYS A 6 15.73 6.02 -9.76
C LYS A 6 14.81 5.40 -8.71
N LEU A 7 15.39 4.62 -7.80
CA LEU A 7 14.69 4.08 -6.63
C LEU A 7 14.77 5.06 -5.46
N ALA A 8 13.62 5.59 -5.04
CA ALA A 8 13.50 6.34 -3.80
C ALA A 8 13.20 5.37 -2.65
N ARG A 9 14.06 5.35 -1.62
CA ARG A 9 13.90 4.45 -0.48
C ARG A 9 12.87 5.02 0.50
N ILE A 10 11.85 4.24 0.78
CA ILE A 10 10.87 4.42 1.85
C ILE A 10 10.89 3.20 2.77
N GLY A 11 10.05 3.21 3.80
CA GLY A 11 9.95 2.14 4.78
C GLY A 11 10.91 2.28 5.96
N LYS A 12 10.82 1.30 6.87
CA LYS A 12 11.52 1.29 8.16
C LYS A 12 12.89 0.61 8.07
N ILE A 13 13.59 0.56 9.20
CA ILE A 13 14.82 -0.22 9.31
C ILE A 13 14.51 -1.70 9.03
N ARG A 14 15.40 -2.40 8.30
CA ARG A 14 15.25 -3.82 7.89
C ARG A 14 14.01 -4.16 7.03
N GLU A 15 13.28 -3.16 6.56
CA GLU A 15 12.14 -3.35 5.66
C GLU A 15 12.15 -2.25 4.59
N PRO A 16 13.05 -2.37 3.60
CA PRO A 16 13.15 -1.39 2.53
C PRO A 16 12.00 -1.58 1.54
N HIS A 17 11.24 -0.51 1.32
CA HIS A 17 10.30 -0.38 0.23
C HIS A 17 10.82 0.70 -0.72
N TYR A 18 10.67 0.53 -2.02
CA TYR A 18 11.14 1.50 -2.99
C TYR A 18 10.01 2.00 -3.86
N ARG A 19 10.02 3.31 -4.14
CA ARG A 19 9.24 3.90 -5.22
C ARG A 19 10.13 4.04 -6.45
N ILE A 20 9.60 3.66 -7.61
CA ILE A 20 10.24 3.90 -8.90
C ILE A 20 9.83 5.31 -9.32
N VAL A 21 10.78 6.25 -9.25
CA VAL A 21 10.51 7.68 -9.43
C VAL A 21 11.33 8.24 -10.58
N VAL A 22 10.72 9.17 -11.30
CA VAL A 22 11.39 9.99 -12.31
C VAL A 22 11.79 11.30 -11.67
N ALA A 23 13.08 11.64 -11.69
CA ALA A 23 13.57 12.91 -11.15
C ALA A 23 14.85 13.39 -11.85
N ASP A 24 15.18 14.68 -11.70
CA ASP A 24 16.47 15.22 -12.13
C ASP A 24 17.62 14.55 -11.36
N ALA A 25 18.70 14.22 -12.06
CA ALA A 25 19.87 13.52 -11.53
C ALA A 25 20.53 14.21 -10.32
N ARG A 26 20.43 15.54 -10.22
CA ARG A 26 21.03 16.34 -9.12
C ARG A 26 20.22 16.28 -7.83
N THR A 27 18.97 15.82 -7.90
CA THR A 27 18.12 15.75 -6.71
C THR A 27 18.56 14.60 -5.79
N ARG A 28 18.52 14.85 -4.48
CA ARG A 28 18.77 13.80 -3.45
C ARG A 28 17.95 12.53 -3.72
N ARG A 29 18.41 11.39 -3.20
CA ARG A 29 17.75 10.07 -3.38
C ARG A 29 16.24 10.12 -3.06
N ASN A 30 15.91 10.64 -1.89
CA ASN A 30 14.52 10.78 -1.41
C ASN A 30 14.02 12.22 -1.61
N GLY A 31 14.32 12.79 -2.78
CA GLY A 31 14.06 14.19 -3.12
C GLY A 31 12.66 14.43 -3.65
N ARG A 32 12.43 15.64 -4.18
CA ARG A 32 11.26 15.93 -5.00
C ARG A 32 11.35 15.10 -6.28
N ALA A 33 10.34 14.28 -6.53
CA ALA A 33 10.16 13.58 -7.79
C ALA A 33 9.32 14.45 -8.75
N ILE A 34 9.48 14.20 -10.05
CA ILE A 34 8.57 14.72 -11.08
C ILE A 34 7.31 13.83 -11.08
N GLU A 35 7.51 12.51 -11.15
CA GLU A 35 6.44 11.52 -11.18
C GLU A 35 6.88 10.22 -10.48
N THR A 36 5.91 9.50 -9.91
CA THR A 36 6.10 8.13 -9.41
C THR A 36 5.43 7.16 -10.37
N ILE A 37 6.22 6.31 -11.03
CA ILE A 37 5.73 5.39 -12.07
C ILE A 37 5.57 3.95 -11.58
N GLY A 38 5.94 3.66 -10.33
CA GLY A 38 5.81 2.32 -9.79
C GLY A 38 6.36 2.15 -8.38
N GLN A 39 6.37 0.89 -7.93
CA GLN A 39 6.87 0.46 -6.64
C GLN A 39 7.60 -0.88 -6.74
N TYR A 40 8.57 -1.06 -5.84
CA TYR A 40 9.40 -2.26 -5.76
C TYR A 40 9.63 -2.67 -4.31
N HIS A 41 9.25 -3.91 -4.00
CA HIS A 41 9.34 -4.53 -2.68
C HIS A 41 10.24 -5.78 -2.73
N PRO A 42 11.56 -5.65 -2.48
CA PRO A 42 12.51 -6.76 -2.61
C PRO A 42 12.33 -7.85 -1.54
N LYS A 43 11.75 -7.51 -0.38
CA LYS A 43 11.63 -8.45 0.75
C LYS A 43 10.43 -9.39 0.62
N GLN A 44 9.56 -9.17 -0.35
CA GLN A 44 8.46 -10.08 -0.66
C GLN A 44 9.01 -11.27 -1.47
N ASN A 45 8.44 -12.46 -1.26
CA ASN A 45 8.75 -13.65 -2.03
C ASN A 45 7.46 -14.14 -2.71
N PRO A 46 7.34 -14.02 -4.04
CA PRO A 46 8.21 -13.30 -4.98
C PRO A 46 8.22 -11.77 -4.77
N SER A 47 9.25 -11.10 -5.31
CA SER A 47 9.41 -9.65 -5.14
C SER A 47 8.26 -8.88 -5.78
N GLY A 48 7.60 -8.03 -5.00
CA GLY A 48 6.49 -7.21 -5.49
C GLY A 48 7.00 -6.10 -6.40
N ILE A 49 6.72 -6.20 -7.69
CA ILE A 49 7.04 -5.19 -8.71
C ILE A 49 5.72 -4.72 -9.32
N ILE A 50 5.46 -3.42 -9.25
CA ILE A 50 4.31 -2.80 -9.93
C ILE A 50 4.85 -1.58 -10.67
N VAL A 51 4.67 -1.57 -12.00
CA VAL A 51 5.13 -0.50 -12.89
C VAL A 51 3.95 -0.09 -13.77
N ASN A 52 3.75 1.21 -13.93
CA ASN A 52 2.86 1.74 -14.95
C ASN A 52 3.61 1.71 -16.30
N SER A 53 3.32 0.71 -17.12
CA SER A 53 3.98 0.50 -18.40
C SER A 53 3.83 1.69 -19.36
N GLU A 54 2.65 2.31 -19.44
CA GLU A 54 2.44 3.47 -20.33
C GLU A 54 3.34 4.64 -19.96
N ARG A 55 3.41 4.98 -18.67
CA ARG A 55 4.27 6.06 -18.18
C ARG A 55 5.75 5.70 -18.29
N ALA A 56 6.12 4.44 -18.06
CA ALA A 56 7.48 3.98 -18.27
C ALA A 56 7.92 4.17 -19.73
N GLN A 57 7.09 3.78 -20.70
CA GLN A 57 7.38 3.99 -22.13
C GLN A 57 7.51 5.47 -22.49
N TYR A 58 6.62 6.32 -21.99
CA TYR A 58 6.71 7.77 -22.22
C TYR A 58 8.05 8.34 -21.73
N TRP A 59 8.44 8.03 -20.49
CA TRP A 59 9.66 8.57 -19.91
C TRP A 59 10.92 8.05 -20.59
N LEU A 60 10.94 6.78 -20.98
CA LEU A 60 12.02 6.22 -21.81
C LEU A 60 12.09 6.91 -23.18
N GLY A 61 10.94 7.20 -23.80
CA GLY A 61 10.83 7.90 -25.08
C GLY A 61 11.36 9.34 -25.05
N VAL A 62 11.14 10.09 -23.97
CA VAL A 62 11.70 11.45 -23.79
C VAL A 62 13.17 11.44 -23.35
N GLY A 63 13.81 10.27 -23.28
CA GLY A 63 15.24 10.11 -23.00
C GLY A 63 15.61 9.99 -21.53
N ALA A 64 14.66 9.69 -20.64
CA ALA A 64 14.98 9.42 -19.24
C ALA A 64 15.89 8.19 -19.11
N GLN A 65 16.98 8.32 -18.37
CA GLN A 65 17.96 7.26 -18.22
C GLN A 65 17.67 6.43 -16.95
N PRO A 66 17.34 5.13 -17.06
CA PRO A 66 17.18 4.28 -15.88
C PRO A 66 18.53 4.04 -15.20
N THR A 67 18.53 3.93 -13.86
CA THR A 67 19.68 3.38 -13.12
C THR A 67 19.70 1.86 -13.23
N GLU A 68 20.87 1.22 -13.09
CA GLU A 68 21.05 -0.25 -13.15
C GLU A 68 19.95 -1.09 -12.46
N PRO A 69 19.61 -0.87 -11.16
CA PRO A 69 18.57 -1.68 -10.52
C PRO A 69 17.17 -1.44 -11.13
N VAL A 70 16.90 -0.25 -11.66
CA VAL A 70 15.64 0.07 -12.33
C VAL A 70 15.60 -0.58 -13.70
N GLN A 71 16.71 -0.60 -14.43
CA GLN A 71 16.78 -1.30 -15.72
C GLN A 71 16.46 -2.78 -15.53
N ASN A 72 17.04 -3.44 -14.52
CA ASN A 72 16.73 -4.84 -14.21
C ASN A 72 15.24 -5.06 -13.90
N ILE A 73 14.60 -4.12 -13.19
CA ILE A 73 13.15 -4.18 -12.92
C ILE A 73 12.36 -4.05 -14.22
N LEU A 74 12.70 -3.09 -15.08
CA LEU A 74 12.04 -2.90 -16.37
C LEU A 74 12.26 -4.09 -17.32
N GLU A 75 13.41 -4.78 -17.20
CA GLU A 75 13.70 -6.02 -17.91
C GLU A 75 12.87 -7.21 -17.41
N ILE A 76 12.53 -7.26 -16.12
CA ILE A 76 11.66 -8.28 -15.53
C ILE A 76 10.20 -8.04 -15.94
N THR A 77 9.76 -6.78 -15.96
CA THR A 77 8.40 -6.40 -16.35
C THR A 77 8.18 -6.48 -17.86
N GLY A 78 9.26 -6.34 -18.65
CA GLY A 78 9.21 -6.35 -20.11
C GLY A 78 9.11 -4.98 -20.77
N ASP A 79 9.02 -3.92 -19.96
CA ASP A 79 8.97 -2.53 -20.45
C ASP A 79 10.26 -2.13 -21.17
N TRP A 80 11.42 -2.63 -20.73
CA TRP A 80 12.69 -2.33 -21.39
C TRP A 80 12.79 -2.99 -22.77
N GLN A 81 12.36 -4.25 -22.87
CA GLN A 81 12.35 -5.02 -24.09
C GLN A 81 11.37 -4.43 -25.10
N LYS A 82 10.19 -4.03 -24.62
CA LYS A 82 9.21 -3.28 -25.44
C LYS A 82 9.77 -1.97 -25.97
N PHE A 83 10.50 -1.22 -25.14
CA PHE A 83 11.12 0.04 -25.56
C PHE A 83 12.25 -0.15 -26.58
N LYS A 84 13.05 -1.22 -26.44
CA LYS A 84 14.18 -1.52 -27.32
C LYS A 84 13.83 -2.39 -28.53
N GLY A 85 12.61 -2.91 -28.62
CA GLY A 85 12.20 -3.85 -29.67
C GLY A 85 12.89 -5.21 -29.57
N LEU A 86 13.35 -5.59 -28.38
CA LEU A 86 14.01 -6.88 -28.14
C LEU A 86 12.96 -7.96 -27.80
N PRO A 87 13.16 -9.22 -28.23
CA PRO A 87 12.26 -10.31 -27.85
C PRO A 87 12.47 -10.75 -26.39
N GLY A 88 11.38 -11.09 -25.69
CA GLY A 88 11.40 -12.02 -24.56
C GLY A 88 11.29 -11.48 -23.13
N ALA A 89 10.22 -10.74 -22.77
CA ALA A 89 10.04 -10.38 -21.35
C ALA A 89 8.60 -10.29 -20.83
N GLU A 90 7.64 -10.86 -21.56
CA GLU A 90 6.33 -11.15 -20.99
C GLU A 90 6.43 -12.47 -20.22
N GLY A 91 6.92 -12.45 -18.97
CA GLY A 91 6.87 -13.67 -18.13
C GLY A 91 7.94 -13.87 -17.06
N ARG A 92 8.87 -12.94 -16.83
CA ARG A 92 9.84 -13.08 -15.72
C ARG A 92 9.29 -12.62 -14.37
N LEU A 93 8.15 -11.91 -14.37
CA LEU A 93 7.50 -11.48 -13.13
C LEU A 93 6.81 -12.67 -12.46
N LYS A 94 7.37 -13.11 -11.33
CA LYS A 94 6.76 -14.14 -10.49
C LYS A 94 5.66 -13.51 -9.65
N VAL A 95 4.45 -14.06 -9.71
CA VAL A 95 3.31 -13.62 -8.89
C VAL A 95 3.23 -14.49 -7.63
N ALA A 96 3.02 -13.87 -6.47
CA ALA A 96 2.84 -14.60 -5.22
C ALA A 96 1.52 -15.35 -5.26
N GLU A 97 1.53 -16.62 -4.85
CA GLU A 97 0.29 -17.37 -4.67
C GLU A 97 -0.60 -16.65 -3.63
N PRO A 98 -1.92 -16.56 -3.89
CA PRO A 98 -2.84 -15.90 -2.97
C PRO A 98 -2.84 -16.63 -1.63
N LYS A 99 -2.48 -15.93 -0.56
CA LYS A 99 -2.60 -16.49 0.79
C LYS A 99 -4.09 -16.68 1.12
N PRO A 100 -4.49 -17.80 1.74
CA PRO A 100 -5.87 -18.04 2.12
C PRO A 100 -6.38 -16.91 3.01
N SER A 101 -7.63 -16.52 2.80
CA SER A 101 -8.21 -15.36 3.47
C SER A 101 -8.32 -15.62 4.98
N LYS A 102 -8.32 -14.56 5.79
CA LYS A 102 -8.44 -14.70 7.25
C LYS A 102 -9.77 -15.36 7.66
N GLN A 103 -10.80 -15.26 6.82
CA GLN A 103 -12.09 -15.92 6.99
C GLN A 103 -11.98 -17.41 6.73
N GLU A 104 -11.37 -17.83 5.61
CA GLU A 104 -11.12 -19.25 5.32
C GLU A 104 -10.28 -19.92 6.41
N LEU A 105 -9.29 -19.21 6.96
CA LEU A 105 -8.47 -19.71 8.08
C LEU A 105 -9.27 -19.83 9.38
N PHE A 106 -10.23 -18.94 9.60
CA PHE A 106 -11.10 -18.96 10.78
C PHE A 106 -12.16 -20.07 10.67
N GLU A 107 -12.78 -20.21 9.50
CA GLU A 107 -13.76 -21.27 9.19
C GLU A 107 -13.10 -22.65 9.23
N ALA A 108 -11.89 -22.81 8.69
CA ALA A 108 -11.13 -24.06 8.78
C ALA A 108 -10.75 -24.40 10.24
N ALA A 109 -10.44 -23.40 11.06
CA ALA A 109 -10.15 -23.61 12.48
C ALA A 109 -11.40 -24.02 13.28
N LEU A 110 -12.57 -23.43 13.00
CA LEU A 110 -13.85 -23.81 13.62
C LEU A 110 -14.31 -25.20 13.20
N ALA A 111 -14.20 -25.52 11.90
CA ALA A 111 -14.50 -26.86 11.39
C ALA A 111 -13.57 -27.93 11.98
N ALA A 112 -12.28 -27.63 12.18
CA ALA A 112 -11.34 -28.53 12.84
C ALA A 112 -11.57 -28.68 14.36
N ALA A 113 -12.17 -27.67 15.00
CA ALA A 113 -12.53 -27.70 16.42
C ALA A 113 -13.86 -28.42 16.70
N GLY A 114 -14.59 -28.86 15.66
CA GLY A 114 -15.87 -29.53 15.80
C GLY A 114 -17.02 -28.61 16.25
N GLU A 115 -16.80 -27.30 16.26
CA GLU A 115 -17.87 -26.31 16.39
C GLU A 115 -18.37 -25.98 14.98
N GLU A 116 -19.43 -26.68 14.56
CA GLU A 116 -20.20 -26.27 13.38
C GLU A 116 -20.70 -24.84 13.56
N PRO A 117 -20.77 -24.03 12.49
CA PRO A 117 -21.29 -22.67 12.60
C PRO A 117 -22.79 -22.74 12.85
N THR A 118 -23.20 -22.79 14.12
CA THR A 118 -24.58 -22.49 14.49
C THR A 118 -24.77 -20.99 14.30
N THR A 119 -25.22 -20.59 13.10
CA THR A 119 -25.67 -19.24 12.77
C THR A 119 -27.01 -18.88 13.45
N GLU A 120 -27.22 -19.36 14.68
CA GLU A 120 -28.45 -19.13 15.46
C GLU A 120 -28.15 -18.85 16.94
N ALA A 121 -27.35 -17.81 17.23
CA ALA A 121 -27.29 -17.27 18.59
C ALA A 121 -26.86 -15.80 18.66
N THR A 122 -27.39 -14.92 17.81
CA THR A 122 -27.53 -13.50 18.18
C THR A 122 -28.96 -13.26 18.63
N THR A 123 -29.25 -13.58 19.89
CA THR A 123 -30.33 -12.90 20.61
C THR A 123 -29.77 -11.57 21.12
N PRO A 124 -30.35 -10.41 20.74
CA PRO A 124 -29.86 -9.12 21.22
C PRO A 124 -30.25 -8.96 22.69
N LYS A 125 -29.36 -9.32 23.61
CA LYS A 125 -29.58 -9.06 25.05
C LYS A 125 -28.86 -7.79 25.50
N LYS A 126 -29.60 -6.70 25.42
CA LYS A 126 -29.78 -5.74 26.52
C LYS A 126 -28.49 -5.30 27.24
N LYS A 127 -27.89 -4.22 26.73
CA LYS A 127 -27.22 -3.22 27.59
C LYS A 127 -27.52 -1.78 27.14
N GLY A 128 -28.75 -1.53 26.71
CA GLY A 128 -29.34 -0.20 26.61
C GLY A 128 -30.15 0.12 27.87
N ALA A 129 -29.49 0.21 29.03
CA ALA A 129 -30.12 0.71 30.27
C ALA A 129 -29.08 1.16 31.33
N LYS A 130 -27.83 1.49 30.94
CA LYS A 130 -26.85 2.06 31.88
C LYS A 130 -25.87 3.03 31.21
N LYS A 131 -26.40 3.90 30.34
CA LYS A 131 -25.73 5.12 29.85
C LYS A 131 -26.77 6.14 29.40
N ALA A 132 -27.70 6.46 30.30
CA ALA A 132 -28.64 7.56 30.13
C ALA A 132 -28.70 8.51 31.33
N GLU A 133 -28.00 8.23 32.44
CA GLU A 133 -27.98 9.12 33.62
C GLU A 133 -26.69 9.96 33.74
N ASP A 134 -25.63 9.65 32.99
CA ASP A 134 -24.35 10.39 33.03
C ASP A 134 -24.22 11.45 31.90
N LYS A 135 -25.36 11.93 31.38
CA LYS A 135 -25.39 13.01 30.36
C LYS A 135 -26.45 14.09 30.65
N ALA A 136 -27.06 14.05 31.83
CA ALA A 136 -28.05 15.03 32.26
C ALA A 136 -27.52 16.01 33.33
N GLU A 137 -26.40 15.72 34.00
CA GLU A 137 -25.83 16.65 35.00
C GLU A 137 -24.81 17.65 34.40
N ASP A 138 -24.09 17.30 33.33
CA ASP A 138 -23.06 18.18 32.74
C ASP A 138 -23.63 19.32 31.85
N LYS A 139 -24.95 19.34 31.58
CA LYS A 139 -25.61 20.43 30.82
C LYS A 139 -26.46 21.38 31.67
N ALA A 140 -26.61 21.12 32.97
CA ALA A 140 -27.36 21.99 33.87
C ALA A 140 -26.47 22.94 34.68
N GLU A 141 -25.15 22.71 34.74
CA GLU A 141 -24.22 23.58 35.47
C GLU A 141 -23.63 24.70 34.60
N GLU A 142 -23.53 24.53 33.27
CA GLU A 142 -22.99 25.58 32.38
C GLU A 142 -24.03 26.65 31.97
N GLN A 143 -25.32 26.47 32.29
CA GLN A 143 -26.37 27.48 32.05
C GLN A 143 -26.73 28.32 33.31
N LYS A 144 -26.11 28.07 34.47
CA LYS A 144 -26.30 28.90 35.68
C LYS A 144 -25.11 29.81 36.01
N SER A 145 -23.97 29.66 35.36
CA SER A 145 -22.80 30.52 35.58
C SER A 145 -22.70 31.74 34.63
N GLU A 146 -23.55 31.85 33.60
CA GLU A 146 -23.51 32.99 32.65
C GLU A 146 -24.64 34.03 32.83
N GLU A 147 -25.53 33.85 33.81
CA GLU A 147 -26.61 34.81 34.14
C GLU A 147 -26.49 35.37 35.57
N GLY A 148 -25.25 35.51 36.05
CA GLY A 148 -24.95 35.91 37.43
C GLY A 148 -23.68 36.74 37.61
N GLN A 149 -23.29 37.55 36.63
CA GLN A 149 -22.36 38.66 36.83
C GLN A 149 -22.88 39.88 36.06
N ALA A 150 -23.77 40.61 36.73
CA ALA A 150 -23.75 42.07 36.67
C ALA A 150 -22.50 42.60 37.37
#